data_AF-A0A2V6ZR11-F1
#
_entry.id   AF-A0A2V6ZR11-F1
#
_cell.length_a   1.000
_cell.length_b   1.000
_cell.length_c   1.000
_cell.angle_alpha   90.00
_cell.angle_beta   90.00
_cell.angle_gamma   90.00
#
_symmetry.space_group_name_H-M   'P 1'
#
loop_
_entity.id
_entity.type
_entity.pdbx_description
1 polymer ?
#
loop_
_entity_poly.entity_id
_entity_poly.type
_entity_poly.pdbx_seq_one_letter_code
_entity_poly.pdbx_strand_id
1 'polypeptide(L)'
;MAESWSASPDGLVYDFVLRRGVKFHNGDPVTAEDVKFSFERYRGIFARGLKDKVADVETPDAGRVRFRLKHPWPDFMTFYGTLATGAGWVVPKKRRGPR
;
A
#
# COMPACT_ATOMS: atom_id res chain seq x y z
N MET A 1 4.86 -7.53 -5.78
CA MET A 1 3.77 -7.85 -4.83
C MET A 1 2.41 -7.57 -5.44
N ALA A 2 2.19 -6.44 -6.14
CA ALA A 2 0.98 -6.24 -6.94
C ALA A 2 1.01 -7.02 -8.27
N GLU A 3 -0.16 -7.54 -8.67
CA GLU A 3 -0.44 -8.20 -9.95
C GLU A 3 -0.91 -7.17 -10.98
N SER A 4 -1.84 -6.31 -10.58
CA SER A 4 -2.41 -5.25 -11.41
C SER A 4 -2.87 -4.06 -10.56
N TRP A 5 -3.12 -2.93 -11.21
CA TRP A 5 -3.73 -1.76 -10.58
C TRP A 5 -4.67 -1.06 -11.57
N SER A 6 -5.63 -0.29 -11.04
CA SER A 6 -6.50 0.58 -11.82
C SER A 6 -6.70 1.91 -11.10
N ALA A 7 -6.92 2.98 -11.86
CA ALA A 7 -7.27 4.30 -11.34
C ALA A 7 -8.71 4.65 -11.75
N SER A 8 -9.45 5.32 -10.87
CA SER A 8 -10.74 5.91 -11.23
C SER A 8 -10.56 7.08 -12.22
N PRO A 9 -11.57 7.40 -13.04
CA PRO A 9 -11.48 8.48 -14.03
C PRO A 9 -11.21 9.86 -13.42
N ASP A 10 -11.64 10.09 -12.17
CA ASP A 10 -11.40 11.32 -11.42
C ASP A 10 -10.01 11.39 -10.77
N GLY A 11 -9.21 10.33 -10.85
CA GLY A 11 -7.87 10.25 -10.26
C GLY A 11 -7.86 10.25 -8.73
N LEU A 12 -8.99 9.96 -8.09
CA LEU A 12 -9.13 9.96 -6.63
C LEU A 12 -8.99 8.57 -6.00
N VAL A 13 -9.19 7.50 -6.78
CA VAL A 13 -9.17 6.13 -6.27
C VAL A 13 -8.17 5.31 -7.07
N TYR A 14 -7.30 4.61 -6.36
CA TYR A 14 -6.36 3.65 -6.92
C TYR A 14 -6.57 2.29 -6.28
N ASP A 15 -6.94 1.31 -7.08
CA ASP A 15 -7.13 -0.08 -6.67
C ASP A 15 -5.92 -0.92 -7.08
N PHE A 16 -5.44 -1.75 -6.16
CA PHE A 16 -4.32 -2.67 -6.37
C PHE A 16 -4.77 -4.10 -6.08
N VAL A 17 -4.46 -5.01 -7.00
CA VAL A 17 -4.62 -6.45 -6.81
C VAL A 17 -3.27 -7.02 -6.41
N LEU A 18 -3.20 -7.72 -5.28
CA LEU A 18 -2.01 -8.41 -4.82
C LEU A 18 -1.87 -9.76 -5.53
N ARG A 19 -0.65 -10.11 -5.91
CA ARG A 19 -0.35 -11.44 -6.48
C ARG A 19 -0.68 -12.51 -5.46
N ARG A 20 -1.37 -13.55 -5.92
CA ARG A 20 -1.66 -14.73 -5.08
C ARG A 20 -0.38 -15.49 -4.76
N GLY A 21 -0.33 -16.09 -3.56
CA GLY A 21 0.77 -16.95 -3.14
C GLY A 21 2.05 -16.24 -2.71
N VAL A 22 2.07 -14.90 -2.66
CA VAL A 22 3.22 -14.15 -2.11
C VAL A 22 3.28 -14.38 -0.60
N LYS A 23 4.46 -14.76 -0.12
CA LYS A 23 4.75 -15.01 1.29
C LYS A 23 5.94 -14.17 1.74
N PHE A 24 5.95 -13.80 3.02
CA PHE A 24 7.13 -13.27 3.66
C PHE A 24 8.17 -14.38 3.87
N HIS A 25 9.42 -14.00 4.22
CA HIS A 25 10.50 -14.95 4.50
C HIS A 25 10.18 -15.91 5.66
N ASN A 26 9.27 -15.54 6.56
CA ASN A 26 8.81 -16.37 7.67
C ASN A 26 7.69 -17.36 7.27
N GLY A 27 7.27 -17.37 6.00
CA GLY A 27 6.22 -18.25 5.48
C GLY A 27 4.79 -17.72 5.57
N ASP A 28 4.54 -16.61 6.26
CA ASP A 28 3.21 -16.01 6.36
C ASP A 28 2.78 -15.42 5.00
N PRO A 29 1.50 -15.54 4.62
CA PRO A 29 0.99 -14.91 3.41
C PRO A 29 1.01 -13.38 3.55
N VAL A 30 1.30 -12.70 2.44
CA VAL A 30 1.17 -11.24 2.36
C VAL A 30 -0.29 -10.90 2.08
N THR A 31 -0.85 -10.01 2.90
CA THR A 31 -2.24 -9.56 2.76
C THR A 31 -2.34 -8.06 2.55
N ALA A 32 -3.52 -7.61 2.11
CA ALA A 32 -3.88 -6.20 2.02
C ALA A 32 -3.75 -5.47 3.36
N GLU A 33 -4.02 -6.14 4.48
CA GLU A 33 -3.85 -5.56 5.82
C GLU A 33 -2.39 -5.20 6.11
N ASP A 34 -1.44 -6.02 5.66
CA ASP A 34 -0.03 -5.75 5.81
C ASP A 34 0.37 -4.50 5.01
N VAL A 35 -0.22 -4.30 3.83
CA VAL A 35 0.00 -3.10 3.00
C VAL A 35 -0.51 -1.84 3.72
N LYS A 36 -1.75 -1.86 4.20
CA LYS A 36 -2.34 -0.75 4.97
C LYS A 36 -1.48 -0.40 6.17
N PHE A 37 -1.13 -1.42 6.97
CA PHE A 37 -0.29 -1.26 8.15
C PHE A 37 1.08 -0.66 7.83
N SER A 38 1.69 -1.10 6.73
CA SER A 38 2.99 -0.59 6.28
C SER A 38 2.91 0.88 5.89
N PHE A 39 1.87 1.26 5.14
CA PHE A 39 1.60 2.65 4.77
C PHE A 39 1.41 3.54 6.01
N GLU A 40 0.57 3.11 6.95
CA GLU A 40 0.32 3.83 8.21
C GLU A 40 1.59 4.01 9.05
N ARG A 41 2.52 3.05 9.00
CA ARG A 41 3.80 3.09 9.73
C ARG A 41 4.95 3.71 8.97
N TYR A 42 4.79 4.02 7.69
CA TYR A 42 5.84 4.67 6.91
C TYR A 42 6.26 6.01 7.52
N ARG A 43 7.56 6.17 7.75
CA ARG A 43 8.20 7.37 8.34
C ARG A 43 9.37 7.88 7.50
N GLY A 44 9.47 7.46 6.23
CA GLY A 44 10.50 7.96 5.31
C GLY A 44 10.31 9.44 4.98
N ILE A 45 11.28 10.01 4.26
CA ILE A 45 11.32 11.44 3.87
C ILE A 45 10.02 11.88 3.18
N PHE A 46 9.37 10.98 2.44
CA PHE A 46 8.13 11.24 1.72
C PHE A 46 6.85 11.01 2.52
N ALA A 47 6.94 10.58 3.78
CA ALA A 47 5.78 10.15 4.56
C ALA A 47 4.75 11.27 4.74
N ARG A 48 5.19 12.50 4.98
CA ARG A 48 4.30 13.66 5.12
C ARG A 48 3.54 13.93 3.83
N GLY A 49 4.25 14.07 2.70
CA GLY A 49 3.62 14.34 1.40
C GLY A 49 2.62 13.26 0.97
N LEU A 50 2.93 11.99 1.23
CA LEU A 50 2.00 10.87 0.97
C LEU A 50 0.77 10.91 1.88
N LYS A 51 0.96 11.04 3.20
CA LYS A 51 -0.14 11.00 4.18
C LYS A 51 -1.04 12.21 4.15
N ASP A 52 -0.51 13.38 3.78
CA ASP A 52 -1.31 14.58 3.65
C ASP A 52 -2.29 14.47 2.46
N LYS A 53 -1.90 13.75 1.40
CA LYS A 53 -2.67 13.58 0.15
C LYS A 53 -3.58 12.35 0.15
N VAL A 54 -3.27 11.31 0.90
CA VAL A 54 -4.13 10.12 1.04
C VAL A 54 -5.21 10.39 2.09
N ALA A 55 -6.47 10.17 1.71
CA ALA A 55 -7.63 10.27 2.57
C ALA A 55 -7.83 8.99 3.39
N ASP A 56 -7.74 7.83 2.74
CA ASP A 56 -7.89 6.53 3.40
C ASP A 56 -7.18 5.41 2.60
N VAL A 57 -6.88 4.32 3.29
CA VAL A 57 -6.45 3.05 2.71
C VAL A 57 -7.43 1.96 3.14
N GLU A 58 -8.20 1.47 2.19
CA GLU A 58 -9.18 0.41 2.40
C GLU A 58 -8.61 -0.95 1.96
N THR A 59 -9.04 -2.00 2.65
CA THR A 59 -8.64 -3.39 2.37
C THR A 59 -9.90 -4.24 2.22
N PRO A 60 -10.64 -4.11 1.10
CA PRO A 60 -11.93 -4.78 0.93
C PRO A 60 -11.83 -6.31 0.96
N ASP A 61 -10.67 -6.86 0.60
CA ASP A 61 -10.32 -8.27 0.82
C ASP A 61 -8.81 -8.45 0.98
N ALA A 62 -8.38 -9.65 1.34
CA ALA A 62 -6.96 -9.96 1.61
C ALA A 62 -6.03 -9.74 0.41
N GLY A 63 -6.55 -9.75 -0.82
CA GLY A 63 -5.80 -9.55 -2.06
C GLY A 63 -6.03 -8.19 -2.71
N ARG A 64 -6.79 -7.28 -2.09
CA ARG A 64 -7.11 -5.97 -2.69
C ARG A 64 -6.85 -4.83 -1.73
N VAL A 65 -6.16 -3.80 -2.23
CA VAL A 65 -5.88 -2.57 -1.51
C VAL A 65 -6.41 -1.41 -2.32
N ARG A 66 -7.15 -0.50 -1.68
CA ARG A 66 -7.68 0.71 -2.29
C ARG A 66 -7.14 1.94 -1.59
N PHE A 67 -6.48 2.80 -2.34
CA PHE A 67 -6.09 4.13 -1.88
C PHE A 67 -7.14 5.15 -2.32
N ARG A 68 -7.63 5.93 -1.36
CA ARG A 68 -8.44 7.13 -1.63
C ARG A 68 -7.57 8.35 -1.44
N LEU A 69 -7.59 9.26 -2.40
CA LEU A 69 -6.86 10.52 -2.35
C LEU A 69 -7.82 11.67 -2.02
N LYS A 70 -7.29 12.71 -1.37
CA LYS A 70 -8.06 13.93 -1.08
C LYS A 70 -8.24 14.82 -2.31
N HIS A 71 -7.30 14.75 -3.25
CA HIS A 71 -7.28 15.51 -4.50
C HIS A 71 -6.67 14.64 -5.61
N PRO A 72 -7.00 14.87 -6.89
CA PRO A 72 -6.42 14.13 -7.99
C PRO A 72 -4.90 14.27 -7.99
N TRP A 73 -4.19 13.14 -8.07
CA TRP A 73 -2.72 13.12 -8.06
C TRP A 73 -2.18 12.22 -9.16
N PRO A 74 -1.93 12.78 -10.36
CA PRO A 74 -1.45 12.01 -11.52
C PRO A 74 -0.15 11.23 -11.25
N ASP A 75 0.74 11.78 -10.43
CA ASP A 75 2.04 11.17 -10.12
C ASP A 75 1.99 10.12 -9.00
N PHE A 76 0.80 9.79 -8.47
CA PHE A 76 0.67 8.84 -7.36
C PHE A 76 1.34 7.49 -7.66
N MET A 77 1.16 6.96 -8.87
CA MET A 77 1.78 5.70 -9.27
C MET A 77 3.30 5.79 -9.42
N THR A 78 3.82 6.93 -9.88
CA THR A 78 5.26 7.17 -9.93
C THR A 78 5.85 7.19 -8.53
N PHE A 79 5.13 7.77 -7.56
CA PHE A 79 5.58 7.90 -6.18
C PHE A 79 5.42 6.62 -5.34
N TYR A 80 4.30 5.91 -5.48
CA TYR A 80 3.96 4.76 -4.65
C TYR A 80 4.25 3.41 -5.32
N GLY A 81 4.08 3.33 -6.65
CA GLY A 81 4.21 2.10 -7.42
C GLY A 81 5.64 1.73 -7.83
N THR A 82 6.61 2.62 -7.66
CA THR A 82 8.01 2.34 -7.96
C THR A 82 8.83 2.08 -6.69
N LEU A 83 9.89 1.28 -6.82
CA LEU A 83 10.88 1.05 -5.74
C LEU A 83 11.59 2.37 -5.30
N ALA A 84 11.39 3.47 -6.03
CA ALA A 84 12.08 4.74 -5.82
C ALA A 84 11.85 5.35 -4.44
N THR A 85 10.73 5.07 -3.78
CA THR A 85 10.40 5.65 -2.46
C THR A 85 10.46 4.66 -1.30
N GLY A 86 10.61 3.36 -1.59
CA GLY A 86 10.43 2.28 -0.61
C GLY A 86 9.02 2.22 0.01
N ALA A 87 8.08 3.07 -0.43
CA ALA A 87 6.73 3.16 0.15
C ALA A 87 5.86 1.93 -0.17
N GLY A 88 6.21 1.19 -1.22
CA GLY A 88 5.63 -0.11 -1.55
C GLY A 88 6.22 -1.29 -0.76
N TRP A 89 7.16 -1.06 0.18
CA TRP A 89 7.69 -2.13 1.02
C TRP A 89 6.66 -2.53 2.07
N VAL A 90 6.14 -3.75 1.94
CA VAL A 90 5.16 -4.31 2.87
C VAL A 90 5.89 -5.04 3.99
N VAL A 91 5.54 -4.72 5.23
CA VAL A 91 6.02 -5.39 6.45
C VAL A 91 4.89 -6.20 7.09
N PRO A 92 5.16 -7.36 7.71
CA PRO A 92 4.13 -8.16 8.36
C PRO A 92 3.50 -7.39 9.52
N LYS A 93 2.16 -7.33 9.55
CA LYS A 93 1.38 -6.79 10.68
C LYS A 93 1.59 -7.63 11.94
N LYS A 94 1.66 -8.96 11.81
CA LYS A 94 1.97 -9.90 12.89
C LYS A 94 3.46 -9.89 13.23
N ARG A 95 3.96 -8.79 13.81
CA ARG A 95 5.18 -8.85 14.60
C ARG A 95 4.81 -9.42 15.97
N ARG A 96 5.10 -10.71 16.20
CA ARG A 96 5.19 -11.27 17.56
C ARG A 96 6.14 -10.35 18.33
N GLY A 97 5.65 -9.72 19.41
CA GLY A 97 6.49 -8.93 20.29
C GLY A 97 7.68 -9.77 20.81
N PRO A 98 8.80 -9.13 21.20
CA PRO A 98 9.86 -9.86 21.87
C PRO A 98 9.26 -10.49 23.14
N ARG A 99 9.59 -11.76 23.38
CA ARG A 99 9.56 -12.30 24.74
C ARG A 99 10.69 -11.64 25.53
#